data_AF-A0A352KKD9-F1
#
_entry.id   AF-A0A352KKD9-F1
#
_cell.length_a   1.000
_cell.length_b   1.000
_cell.length_c   1.000
_cell.angle_alpha   90.00
_cell.angle_beta   90.00
_cell.angle_gamma   90.00
#
_symmetry.space_group_name_H-M   'P 1'
#
loop_
_entity.id
_entity.type
_entity.pdbx_description
1 polymer ?
#
loop_
_entity_poly.entity_id
_entity_poly.type
_entity_poly.pdbx_seq_one_letter_code
_entity_poly.pdbx_strand_id
1 'polypeptide(L)'
;MSKRDEIATKLKAEIDELNIQLDAWEAKAVQLSDQVKQKYDTNMLEVRSKLDLAKSKLDEVQEVGADITDSLKDDAEDIWQDLKGAAQKIKSIFD
;
A
#
# COMPACT_ATOMS: atom_id res chain seq x y z
N MET A 1 -24.15 -4.96 -3.46
CA MET A 1 -22.96 -4.40 -2.81
C MET A 1 -23.34 -3.02 -2.30
N SER A 2 -22.99 -2.69 -1.06
CA SER A 2 -23.05 -1.32 -0.57
C SER A 2 -21.86 -0.53 -1.10
N LYS A 3 -21.93 0.81 -1.11
CA LYS A 3 -20.80 1.68 -1.46
C LYS A 3 -19.54 1.35 -0.64
N ARG A 4 -19.74 1.02 0.64
CA ARG A 4 -18.70 0.52 1.56
C ARG A 4 -18.04 -0.76 1.04
N ASP A 5 -18.83 -1.75 0.60
CA ASP A 5 -18.30 -3.02 0.08
C ASP A 5 -17.44 -2.82 -1.17
N GLU A 6 -17.86 -1.91 -2.05
CA GLU A 6 -17.12 -1.60 -3.27
C GLU A 6 -15.77 -0.95 -2.96
N ILE A 7 -15.75 0.01 -2.02
CA ILE A 7 -14.52 0.66 -1.55
C ILE A 7 -13.60 -0.37 -0.88
N ALA A 8 -14.13 -1.18 0.04
CA ALA A 8 -13.36 -2.20 0.74
C ALA A 8 -12.77 -3.24 -0.23
N THR A 9 -13.57 -3.71 -1.20
CA THR A 9 -13.12 -4.69 -2.20
C THR A 9 -12.01 -4.11 -3.07
N LYS A 10 -12.16 -2.85 -3.51
CA LYS A 10 -11.16 -2.16 -4.33
C LYS A 10 -9.85 -1.99 -3.55
N LEU A 11 -9.91 -1.42 -2.35
CA LEU A 11 -8.73 -1.20 -1.51
C LEU A 11 -8.00 -2.52 -1.21
N LYS A 12 -8.76 -3.57 -0.90
CA LYS A 12 -8.21 -4.91 -0.68
C LYS A 12 -7.45 -5.42 -1.90
N ALA A 13 -8.06 -5.34 -3.09
CA ALA A 13 -7.44 -5.81 -4.33
C ALA A 13 -6.13 -5.06 -4.62
N GLU A 14 -6.10 -3.75 -4.41
CA GLU A 14 -4.88 -2.99 -4.64
C GLU A 14 -3.79 -3.27 -3.58
N ILE A 15 -4.16 -3.48 -2.30
CA ILE A 15 -3.24 -3.94 -1.24
C ILE A 15 -2.63 -5.31 -1.60
N ASP A 16 -3.46 -6.24 -2.07
CA ASP A 16 -3.02 -7.57 -2.47
C ASP A 16 -2.07 -7.50 -3.68
N GLU A 17 -2.37 -6.66 -4.67
CA GLU A 17 -1.48 -6.40 -5.81
C GLU A 17 -0.14 -5.83 -5.36
N LEU A 18 -0.14 -4.88 -4.43
CA LEU A 18 1.09 -4.28 -3.94
C LEU A 18 1.95 -5.28 -3.17
N ASN A 19 1.35 -6.17 -2.36
CA ASN A 19 2.08 -7.24 -1.69
C ASN A 19 2.86 -8.11 -2.71
N ILE A 20 2.21 -8.48 -3.81
CA ILE A 20 2.85 -9.26 -4.89
C ILE A 20 4.02 -8.48 -5.49
N GLN A 21 3.88 -7.16 -5.69
CA GLN A 21 4.97 -6.32 -6.20
C GLN A 21 6.12 -6.21 -5.20
N LEU A 22 5.84 -6.10 -3.90
CA LEU A 22 6.86 -6.07 -2.85
C LEU A 22 7.67 -7.35 -2.82
N ASP A 23 7.01 -8.51 -2.88
CA ASP A 23 7.69 -9.82 -2.95
C ASP A 23 8.60 -9.91 -4.19
N ALA A 24 8.14 -9.41 -5.33
CA ALA A 24 8.93 -9.37 -6.55
C ALA A 24 10.15 -8.43 -6.42
N TRP A 25 10.00 -7.29 -5.75
CA TRP A 25 11.11 -6.37 -5.47
C TRP A 25 12.10 -6.94 -4.46
N GLU A 26 11.64 -7.68 -3.45
CA GLU A 26 12.51 -8.40 -2.49
C GLU A 26 13.37 -9.44 -3.18
N ALA A 27 12.77 -10.23 -4.08
CA ALA A 27 13.53 -11.19 -4.88
C ALA A 27 14.60 -10.49 -5.75
N LYS A 28 14.28 -9.34 -6.35
CA LYS A 28 15.23 -8.55 -7.15
C LYS A 28 16.31 -7.86 -6.30
N ALA A 29 15.97 -7.48 -5.07
CA ALA A 29 16.87 -6.74 -4.18
C ALA A 29 18.14 -7.51 -3.81
N VAL A 30 18.11 -8.85 -3.90
CA VAL A 30 19.26 -9.73 -3.67
C VAL A 30 20.43 -9.42 -4.62
N GLN A 31 20.17 -8.83 -5.79
CA GLN A 31 21.19 -8.50 -6.80
C GLN A 31 21.70 -7.05 -6.69
N LEU A 32 21.16 -6.24 -5.78
CA LEU A 32 21.55 -4.84 -5.64
C LEU A 32 22.93 -4.70 -4.97
N SER A 33 23.68 -3.67 -5.38
CA SER A 33 24.90 -3.27 -4.67
C SER A 33 24.57 -2.69 -3.30
N ASP A 34 25.51 -2.72 -2.35
CA ASP A 34 25.28 -2.30 -0.96
C ASP A 34 24.71 -0.87 -0.84
N GLN A 35 25.21 0.07 -1.64
CA GLN A 35 24.73 1.44 -1.66
C GLN A 35 23.27 1.55 -2.13
N VAL A 36 22.90 0.76 -3.15
CA VAL A 36 21.53 0.75 -3.68
C VAL A 36 20.60 -0.01 -2.74
N LYS A 37 21.11 -1.07 -2.10
CA LYS A 37 20.39 -1.86 -1.11
C LYS A 37 19.98 -1.04 0.11
N GLN A 38 20.84 -0.15 0.61
CA GLN A 38 20.47 0.74 1.72
C GLN A 38 19.27 1.65 1.37
N LYS A 39 19.27 2.22 0.14
CA LYS A 39 18.15 3.03 -0.35
C LYS A 39 16.87 2.18 -0.51
N TYR A 40 17.03 0.97 -1.03
CA TYR A 40 15.94 0.00 -1.14
C TYR A 40 15.33 -0.35 0.21
N ASP A 41 16.15 -0.72 1.20
CA ASP A 41 15.70 -1.11 2.54
C ASP A 41 14.92 0.05 3.20
N THR A 42 15.40 1.29 3.03
CA THR A 42 14.73 2.49 3.54
C THR A 42 13.35 2.67 2.89
N ASN A 43 13.27 2.58 1.56
CA ASN A 43 12.01 2.71 0.84
C ASN A 43 11.06 1.54 1.14
N MET A 44 11.59 0.33 1.34
CA MET A 44 10.81 -0.85 1.71
C MET A 44 10.16 -0.70 3.08
N LEU A 45 10.90 -0.17 4.06
CA LEU A 45 10.32 0.15 5.37
C LEU A 45 9.18 1.18 5.26
N GLU A 46 9.35 2.22 4.43
CA GLU A 46 8.29 3.21 4.20
C GLU A 46 7.04 2.56 3.60
N VAL A 47 7.21 1.73 2.56
CA VAL A 47 6.09 1.05 1.90
C VAL A 47 5.38 0.08 2.85
N ARG A 48 6.13 -0.73 3.60
CA ARG A 48 5.54 -1.67 4.58
C ARG A 48 4.74 -0.93 5.66
N SER A 49 5.28 0.16 6.20
CA SER A 49 4.56 0.98 7.19
C SER A 49 3.27 1.57 6.65
N LYS A 50 3.28 2.08 5.41
CA LYS A 50 2.08 2.63 4.76
C LYS A 50 1.06 1.56 4.38
N LEU A 51 1.55 0.37 4.01
CA LEU A 51 0.72 -0.79 3.72
C LEU A 51 -0.04 -1.26 4.97
N ASP A 52 0.63 -1.30 6.12
CA ASP A 52 -0.01 -1.65 7.39
C ASP A 52 -1.07 -0.61 7.80
N LEU A 53 -0.80 0.68 7.56
CA LEU A 53 -1.79 1.74 7.74
C LEU A 53 -3.01 1.56 6.80
N ALA A 54 -2.76 1.22 5.52
CA ALA A 54 -3.81 0.95 4.55
C ALA A 54 -4.68 -0.26 4.94
N LYS A 55 -4.07 -1.31 5.48
CA LYS A 55 -4.79 -2.48 6.02
C LYS A 55 -5.65 -2.10 7.22
N SER A 56 -5.10 -1.35 8.17
CA SER A 56 -5.87 -0.85 9.33
C SER A 56 -7.07 -0.03 8.88
N LYS A 57 -6.90 0.84 7.87
CA LYS A 57 -7.99 1.65 7.34
C LYS A 57 -9.04 0.82 6.60
N LEU A 58 -8.62 -0.22 5.88
CA LEU A 58 -9.53 -1.17 5.25
C LEU A 58 -10.40 -1.87 6.30
N ASP A 59 -9.80 -2.31 7.41
CA ASP A 59 -10.52 -2.96 8.50
C ASP A 59 -11.54 -1.99 9.13
N GLU A 60 -11.16 -0.72 9.37
CA GLU A 60 -12.09 0.33 9.82
C GLU A 60 -13.27 0.53 8.84
N VAL A 61 -12.99 0.62 7.54
CA VAL A 61 -14.04 0.76 6.50
C VAL A 61 -14.98 -0.45 6.49
N GLN A 62 -14.48 -1.65 6.76
CA GLN A 62 -15.30 -2.85 6.85
C GLN A 62 -16.19 -2.88 8.10
N GLU A 63 -15.75 -2.30 9.22
CA GLU A 63 -16.50 -2.29 10.47
C GLU A 63 -17.57 -1.19 10.56
N VAL A 64 -17.41 -0.06 9.85
CA VAL A 64 -18.36 1.05 9.94
C VAL A 64 -19.68 0.84 9.17
N GLY A 65 -20.71 1.55 9.64
CA GLY A 65 -21.99 1.70 8.93
C GLY A 65 -21.90 2.63 7.70
N ALA A 66 -22.91 2.55 6.84
CA ALA A 66 -22.94 3.26 5.55
C ALA A 66 -22.81 4.79 5.65
N ASP A 67 -23.25 5.41 6.76
CA ASP A 67 -23.23 6.87 6.96
C ASP A 67 -21.83 7.45 7.24
N ILE A 68 -20.86 6.64 7.68
CA ILE A 68 -19.50 7.09 8.03
C ILE A 68 -18.51 6.84 6.86
N THR A 69 -18.95 6.10 5.85
CA THR A 69 -18.10 5.58 4.77
C THR A 69 -17.45 6.69 3.93
N ASP A 70 -18.10 7.85 3.75
CA ASP A 70 -17.58 8.91 2.89
C ASP A 70 -16.32 9.59 3.45
N SER A 71 -16.28 9.90 4.75
CA SER A 71 -15.07 10.47 5.37
C SER A 71 -13.91 9.48 5.39
N LEU A 72 -14.20 8.20 5.63
CA LEU A 72 -13.17 7.15 5.64
C LEU A 72 -12.64 6.85 4.25
N LYS A 73 -13.45 7.07 3.21
CA LYS A 73 -13.03 6.94 1.82
C LYS A 73 -11.92 7.92 1.49
N ASP A 74 -12.07 9.19 1.88
CA ASP A 74 -11.08 10.23 1.58
C ASP A 74 -9.76 9.93 2.31
N ASP A 75 -9.81 9.59 3.60
CA ASP A 75 -8.63 9.16 4.36
C ASP A 75 -7.96 7.92 3.73
N ALA A 76 -8.75 6.93 3.29
CA ALA A 76 -8.23 5.73 2.65
C ALA A 76 -7.59 6.05 1.29
N GLU A 77 -8.17 6.98 0.53
CA GLU A 77 -7.59 7.46 -0.74
C GLU A 77 -6.26 8.17 -0.52
N ASP A 78 -6.14 9.00 0.52
CA ASP A 78 -4.88 9.68 0.88
C ASP A 78 -3.78 8.70 1.27
N ILE A 79 -4.08 7.77 2.20
CA ILE A 79 -3.14 6.69 2.60
C ILE A 79 -2.71 5.89 1.36
N TRP A 80 -3.64 5.64 0.46
CA TRP A 80 -3.39 4.88 -0.75
C TRP A 80 -2.51 5.62 -1.76
N GLN A 81 -2.72 6.92 -1.95
CA GLN A 81 -1.83 7.75 -2.77
C GLN A 81 -0.41 7.80 -2.20
N ASP A 82 -0.30 7.93 -0.88
CA ASP A 82 0.99 7.92 -0.19
C ASP A 82 1.72 6.58 -0.33
N LEU A 83 0.98 5.48 -0.27
CA LEU A 83 1.50 4.13 -0.47
C LEU A 83 1.97 3.93 -1.91
N LYS A 84 1.17 4.35 -2.91
CA LYS A 84 1.57 4.36 -4.32
C LYS A 84 2.84 5.19 -4.54
N GLY A 85 2.93 6.37 -3.94
CA GLY A 85 4.11 7.22 -4.01
C GLY A 85 5.36 6.53 -3.46
N ALA A 86 5.24 5.86 -2.30
CA ALA A 86 6.35 5.10 -1.73
C ALA A 86 6.73 3.89 -2.59
N ALA A 87 5.76 3.17 -3.14
CA ALA A 87 5.96 2.05 -4.04
C ALA A 87 6.70 2.47 -5.33
N GLN A 88 6.35 3.63 -5.91
CA GLN A 88 7.08 4.20 -7.05
C GLN A 88 8.55 4.47 -6.74
N LYS A 89 8.89 4.89 -5.50
CA LYS A 89 10.30 5.06 -5.11
C LYS A 89 11.06 3.72 -5.14
N ILE A 90 10.46 2.62 -4.72
CA ILE A 90 11.07 1.28 -4.84
C ILE A 90 11.21 0.91 -6.30
N LYS A 91 10.15 1.08 -7.10
CA LYS A 91 10.18 0.78 -8.53
C LYS A 91 11.33 1.51 -9.25
N SER A 92 11.54 2.79 -8.95
CA SER A 92 12.62 3.61 -9.51
C SER A 92 14.05 3.14 -9.20
N ILE A 93 14.22 2.17 -8.30
CA ILE A 93 15.53 1.53 -8.04
C ILE A 93 15.85 0.46 -9.09
N PHE A 94 14.81 -0.15 -9.67
CA PHE A 94 14.92 -1.27 -10.62
C PHE A 94 14.62 -0.88 -12.07
N ASP A 95 14.10 0.32 -12.32
CA ASP A 95 13.95 0.93 -13.65
C ASP A 95 15.29 1.51 -14.14
#